data_AF-A0A2G3PPI1-F1
#
_entry.id   AF-A0A2G3PPI1-F1
#
_cell.length_a   1.000
_cell.length_b   1.000
_cell.length_c   1.000
_cell.angle_alpha   90.00
_cell.angle_beta   90.00
_cell.angle_gamma   90.00
#
_symmetry.space_group_name_H-M   'P 1'
#
loop_
_entity.id
_entity.type
_entity.pdbx_description
1 polymer ?
#
loop_
_entity_poly.entity_id
_entity_poly.type
_entity_poly.pdbx_seq_one_letter_code
_entity_poly.pdbx_strand_id
1 'polypeptide(L)'
;MTTTTPRRSATRTPAALIALAVAGSVLSIISLIGPTWLFSPAQPANNVPEMSFSFGDLADLSGNSPSTVQSSYFGWLAWVLVVATIVLAVAAILSRSTLIAAAEGILALVTLVVTIFAVKGPLTWGGFYDTLPNMRIGGYLIIVGLLGIIAHAVVMARSSRT
;
A
#
# COMPACT_ATOMS: atom_id res chain seq x y z
N MET A 1 -22.60 15.66 51.28
CA MET A 1 -22.71 14.62 50.25
C MET A 1 -21.91 15.09 49.04
N THR A 2 -20.66 14.67 48.91
CA THR A 2 -19.73 15.14 47.87
C THR A 2 -19.78 14.19 46.68
N THR A 3 -20.38 14.63 45.58
CA THR A 3 -20.46 13.88 44.33
C THR A 3 -19.10 13.96 43.62
N THR A 4 -18.23 12.98 43.85
CA THR A 4 -17.00 12.82 43.07
C THR A 4 -17.35 12.36 41.66
N THR A 5 -17.35 13.28 40.70
CA THR A 5 -17.45 12.97 39.27
C THR A 5 -16.21 12.16 38.86
N PRO A 6 -16.35 10.91 38.39
CA PRO A 6 -15.20 10.13 37.95
C PRO A 6 -14.56 10.80 36.74
N ARG A 7 -13.28 11.15 36.88
CA ARG A 7 -12.47 11.72 35.79
C ARG A 7 -12.25 10.62 34.77
N ARG A 8 -12.93 10.71 33.62
CA ARG A 8 -12.73 9.80 32.48
C ARG A 8 -11.27 9.90 32.05
N SER A 9 -10.48 8.89 32.39
CA SER A 9 -9.08 8.84 31.95
C SER A 9 -9.09 8.65 30.44
N ALA A 10 -8.54 9.62 29.71
CA ALA A 10 -8.37 9.49 28.27
C ALA A 10 -7.41 8.31 28.02
N THR A 11 -7.94 7.16 27.59
CA THR A 11 -7.13 6.03 27.11
C THR A 11 -6.24 6.55 26.01
N ARG A 12 -4.91 6.47 26.12
CA ARG A 12 -4.01 6.90 25.03
C ARG A 12 -3.97 5.83 23.95
N THR A 13 -3.88 6.24 22.69
CA THR A 13 -3.63 5.30 21.58
C THR A 13 -2.26 4.66 21.84
N PRO A 14 -2.15 3.32 21.87
CA PRO A 14 -0.89 2.66 22.17
C PRO A 14 0.15 2.99 21.09
N ALA A 15 1.40 3.24 21.51
CA ALA A 15 2.49 3.62 20.61
C ALA A 15 2.74 2.61 19.48
N ALA A 16 2.48 1.32 19.74
CA ALA A 16 2.58 0.26 18.75
C ALA A 16 1.63 0.44 17.55
N LEU A 17 0.41 0.97 17.77
CA LEU A 17 -0.54 1.25 16.68
C LEU A 17 -0.02 2.38 15.79
N ILE A 18 0.48 3.45 16.41
CA ILE A 18 1.06 4.58 15.69
C ILE A 18 2.27 4.12 14.88
N ALA A 19 3.14 3.29 15.48
CA ALA A 19 4.31 2.74 14.79
C ALA A 19 3.91 1.90 13.56
N LEU A 20 2.84 1.12 13.65
CA LEU A 20 2.36 0.30 12.54
C LEU A 20 1.82 1.16 11.38
N ALA A 21 1.03 2.19 11.68
CA ALA A 21 0.56 3.14 10.67
C ALA A 21 1.72 3.89 10.00
N VAL A 22 2.69 4.36 10.79
CA VAL A 22 3.88 5.07 10.29
C VAL A 22 4.74 4.15 9.44
N ALA A 23 5.05 2.94 9.91
CA ALA A 23 5.84 1.98 9.16
C ALA A 23 5.15 1.61 7.83
N GLY A 24 3.86 1.29 7.86
CA GLY A 24 3.08 0.99 6.65
C GLY A 24 3.10 2.14 5.63
N SER A 25 2.93 3.37 6.12
CA SER A 25 2.97 4.59 5.30
C SER A 25 4.35 4.82 4.68
N VAL A 26 5.41 4.73 5.49
CA VAL A 26 6.80 4.94 5.05
C VAL A 26 7.21 3.88 4.03
N LEU A 27 6.91 2.60 4.26
CA LEU A 27 7.21 1.53 3.32
C LEU A 27 6.49 1.75 1.98
N SER A 28 5.22 2.16 2.03
CA SER A 28 4.43 2.45 0.82
C SER A 28 5.01 3.63 0.03
N ILE A 29 5.42 4.72 0.68
CA ILE A 29 6.03 5.87 0.01
C ILE A 29 7.40 5.53 -0.55
N ILE A 30 8.27 4.87 0.24
CA ILE A 30 9.61 4.45 -0.22
C ILE A 30 9.48 3.55 -1.44
N SER A 31 8.49 2.67 -1.46
CA SER A 31 8.21 1.83 -2.62
C SER A 31 7.99 2.62 -3.91
N LEU A 32 7.34 3.80 -3.86
CA LEU A 32 7.02 4.58 -5.06
C LEU A 32 8.18 5.45 -5.56
N ILE A 33 9.17 5.76 -4.71
CA ILE A 33 10.27 6.69 -5.05
C ILE A 33 11.64 6.05 -5.11
N GLY A 34 11.85 4.93 -4.42
CA GLY A 34 13.19 4.45 -4.12
C GLY A 34 13.58 3.25 -4.97
N PRO A 35 13.22 2.04 -4.56
CA PRO A 35 13.84 0.86 -5.10
C PRO A 35 13.17 0.32 -6.37
N THR A 36 13.94 -0.53 -7.05
CA THR A 36 13.48 -1.34 -8.18
C THR A 36 12.28 -2.21 -7.80
N TRP A 37 11.27 -2.24 -8.67
CA TRP A 37 10.08 -3.05 -8.58
C TRP A 37 10.20 -4.38 -9.32
N LEU A 38 10.74 -4.33 -10.54
CA LEU A 38 10.80 -5.49 -11.43
C LEU A 38 12.17 -5.60 -12.08
N PHE A 39 12.58 -6.84 -12.35
CA PHE A 39 13.75 -7.16 -13.14
C PHE A 39 13.33 -7.90 -14.41
N SER A 40 13.82 -7.47 -15.57
CA SER A 40 13.67 -8.21 -16.81
C SER A 40 15.01 -8.85 -17.16
N PRO A 41 15.11 -10.19 -17.22
CA PRO A 41 16.33 -10.86 -17.64
C PRO A 41 16.63 -10.57 -19.11
N ALA A 42 17.90 -10.67 -19.49
CA ALA A 42 18.33 -10.50 -20.87
C ALA A 42 17.65 -11.52 -21.80
N GLN A 43 17.30 -11.08 -23.01
CA GLN A 43 16.81 -11.95 -24.08
C GLN A 43 17.77 -11.88 -25.28
N PRO A 44 18.81 -12.75 -25.31
CA PRO A 44 19.83 -12.72 -26.37
C PRO A 44 19.25 -12.90 -27.77
N ALA A 45 18.18 -13.69 -27.91
CA ALA A 45 17.50 -13.92 -29.18
C ALA A 45 16.93 -12.65 -29.82
N ASN A 46 16.61 -11.64 -28.99
CA ASN A 46 16.01 -10.38 -29.43
C ASN A 46 16.97 -9.18 -29.27
N ASN A 47 18.24 -9.42 -28.92
CA ASN A 47 19.22 -8.39 -28.56
C ASN A 47 18.72 -7.42 -27.46
N VAL A 48 17.90 -7.90 -26.53
CA VAL A 48 17.39 -7.11 -25.41
C VAL A 48 18.29 -7.36 -24.19
N PRO A 49 18.94 -6.32 -23.63
CA PRO A 49 19.76 -6.47 -22.43
C PRO A 49 18.88 -6.68 -21.18
N GLU A 50 19.51 -7.11 -20.09
CA GLU A 50 18.82 -7.13 -18.79
C GLU A 50 18.50 -5.70 -18.32
N MET A 51 17.36 -5.54 -17.66
CA MET A 51 16.88 -4.24 -17.20
C MET A 51 16.25 -4.34 -15.82
N SER A 52 16.43 -3.29 -15.03
CA SER A 52 15.76 -3.12 -13.73
C SER A 52 14.83 -1.93 -13.84
N PHE A 53 13.58 -2.10 -13.43
CA PHE A 53 12.56 -1.07 -13.51
C PHE A 53 12.19 -0.58 -12.11
N SER A 54 12.45 0.70 -11.86
CA SER A 54 11.87 1.45 -10.74
C SER A 54 10.38 1.72 -10.99
N PHE A 55 9.68 2.28 -9.99
CA PHE A 55 8.28 2.69 -10.17
C PHE A 55 8.11 3.71 -11.29
N GLY A 56 9.05 4.66 -11.43
CA GLY A 56 9.04 5.67 -12.49
C GLY A 56 9.18 5.04 -13.89
N ASP A 57 10.11 4.10 -14.05
CA ASP A 57 10.29 3.39 -15.33
C ASP A 57 9.03 2.60 -15.70
N LEU A 58 8.36 2.00 -14.70
CA LEU A 58 7.09 1.31 -14.91
C LEU A 58 5.96 2.28 -15.29
N ALA A 59 5.97 3.51 -14.78
CA ALA A 59 5.03 4.55 -15.19
C ALA A 59 5.21 4.88 -16.68
N ASP A 60 6.45 5.12 -17.10
CA ASP A 60 6.78 5.44 -18.49
C ASP A 60 6.41 4.29 -19.44
N LEU A 61 6.76 3.05 -19.08
CA LEU A 61 6.44 1.87 -19.87
C LEU A 61 4.92 1.61 -19.94
N SER A 62 4.22 1.83 -18.83
CA SER A 62 2.78 1.58 -18.74
C SER A 62 1.93 2.57 -19.55
N GLY A 63 2.49 3.73 -19.94
CA GLY A 63 1.76 4.74 -20.72
C GLY A 63 1.22 4.23 -22.05
N ASN A 64 1.86 3.22 -22.63
CA ASN A 64 1.42 2.55 -23.87
C ASN A 64 0.77 1.18 -23.63
N SER A 65 0.48 0.81 -22.37
CA SER A 65 -0.10 -0.48 -22.04
C SER A 65 -1.55 -0.58 -22.53
N PRO A 66 -1.97 -1.74 -23.08
CA PRO A 66 -3.38 -1.99 -23.38
C PRO A 66 -4.24 -2.15 -22.10
N SER A 67 -3.62 -2.22 -20.91
CA SER A 67 -4.33 -2.26 -19.61
C SER A 67 -4.47 -0.87 -19.01
N THR A 68 -5.69 -0.33 -19.02
CA THR A 68 -6.02 0.97 -18.40
C THR A 68 -5.72 1.00 -16.90
N VAL A 69 -5.87 -0.14 -16.22
CA VAL A 69 -5.55 -0.26 -14.79
C VAL A 69 -4.05 -0.10 -14.57
N GLN A 70 -3.22 -0.74 -15.41
CA GLN A 70 -1.77 -0.66 -15.31
C GLN A 70 -1.29 0.77 -15.59
N SER A 71 -1.74 1.38 -16.69
CA SER A 71 -1.33 2.75 -17.05
C SER A 71 -1.76 3.78 -16.00
N SER A 72 -2.98 3.66 -15.48
CA SER A 72 -3.47 4.57 -14.43
C SER A 72 -2.72 4.38 -13.12
N TYR A 73 -2.48 3.12 -12.70
CA TYR A 73 -1.82 2.79 -11.44
C TYR A 73 -0.41 3.35 -11.37
N PHE A 74 0.44 3.01 -12.34
CA PHE A 74 1.83 3.47 -12.32
C PHE A 74 1.95 4.97 -12.62
N GLY A 75 1.02 5.56 -13.38
CA GLY A 75 1.01 7.00 -13.65
C GLY A 75 0.66 7.87 -12.43
N TRP A 76 -0.54 7.72 -11.88
CA TRP A 76 -1.05 8.64 -10.86
C TRP A 76 -1.82 7.95 -9.72
N LEU A 77 -2.49 6.84 -10.01
CA LEU A 77 -3.47 6.26 -9.09
C LEU A 77 -2.79 5.63 -7.87
N ALA A 78 -1.60 5.05 -7.99
CA ALA A 78 -0.86 4.54 -6.82
C ALA A 78 -0.59 5.66 -5.80
N TRP A 79 -0.18 6.85 -6.27
CA TRP A 79 0.05 8.02 -5.42
C TRP A 79 -1.21 8.44 -4.68
N VAL A 80 -2.32 8.57 -5.40
CA VAL A 80 -3.60 8.96 -4.81
C VAL A 80 -4.06 7.95 -3.77
N LEU A 81 -3.99 6.66 -4.08
CA LEU A 81 -4.41 5.60 -3.17
C LEU A 81 -3.54 5.54 -1.91
N VAL A 82 -2.22 5.64 -2.05
CA VAL A 82 -1.29 5.65 -0.91
C VAL A 82 -1.54 6.88 -0.04
N VAL A 83 -1.61 8.08 -0.62
CA VAL A 83 -1.87 9.31 0.14
C VAL A 83 -3.23 9.27 0.84
N ALA A 84 -4.29 8.83 0.15
CA ALA A 84 -5.62 8.70 0.74
C ALA A 84 -5.63 7.72 1.91
N THR A 85 -4.90 6.60 1.78
CA THR A 85 -4.76 5.61 2.85
C THR A 85 -4.03 6.18 4.07
N ILE A 86 -2.95 6.96 3.85
CA ILE A 86 -2.22 7.64 4.93
C ILE A 86 -3.12 8.67 5.64
N VAL A 87 -3.88 9.47 4.88
CA VAL A 87 -4.82 10.44 5.44
C VAL A 87 -5.87 9.75 6.30
N LEU A 88 -6.42 8.62 5.85
CA LEU A 88 -7.35 7.83 6.64
C LEU A 88 -6.71 7.25 7.90
N ALA A 89 -5.47 6.77 7.84
CA ALA A 89 -4.74 6.28 9.01
C ALA A 89 -4.56 7.39 10.07
N VAL A 90 -4.15 8.59 9.64
CA VAL A 90 -4.04 9.75 10.53
C VAL A 90 -5.41 10.13 11.10
N ALA A 91 -6.45 10.19 10.27
CA ALA A 91 -7.81 10.50 10.71
C ALA A 91 -8.35 9.45 11.69
N ALA A 92 -8.06 8.17 11.50
CA ALA A 92 -8.42 7.09 12.40
C ALA A 92 -7.74 7.29 13.77
N ILE A 93 -6.44 7.57 13.79
CA ILE A 93 -5.67 7.82 15.03
C ILE A 93 -6.24 9.02 15.81
N LEU A 94 -6.56 10.12 15.11
CA LEU A 94 -7.05 11.36 15.74
C LEU A 94 -8.51 11.24 16.22
N SER A 95 -9.39 10.71 15.39
CA SER A 95 -10.84 10.63 15.69
C SER A 95 -11.20 9.44 16.57
N ARG A 96 -10.41 8.37 16.52
CA ARG A 96 -10.70 7.06 17.10
C ARG A 96 -12.02 6.45 16.63
N SER A 97 -12.48 6.85 15.46
CA SER A 97 -13.72 6.34 14.90
C SER A 97 -13.52 4.96 14.28
N THR A 98 -14.32 3.99 14.73
CA THR A 98 -14.40 2.65 14.13
C THR A 98 -14.76 2.71 12.64
N LEU A 99 -15.60 3.69 12.24
CA LEU A 99 -16.00 3.87 10.85
C LEU A 99 -14.81 4.29 9.99
N ILE A 100 -14.00 5.22 10.48
CA ILE A 100 -12.82 5.73 9.75
C ILE A 100 -11.76 4.63 9.66
N ALA A 101 -11.52 3.89 10.75
CA ALA A 101 -10.62 2.73 10.72
C ALA A 101 -11.10 1.64 9.76
N ALA A 102 -12.41 1.38 9.68
CA ALA A 102 -12.95 0.44 8.70
C ALA A 102 -12.76 0.93 7.26
N ALA A 103 -13.00 2.22 6.99
CA ALA A 103 -12.77 2.83 5.69
C ALA A 103 -11.29 2.77 5.28
N GLU A 104 -10.37 3.03 6.20
CA GLU A 104 -8.92 2.86 6.01
C GLU A 104 -8.58 1.44 5.57
N GLY A 105 -9.05 0.43 6.31
CA GLY A 105 -8.78 -0.97 6.01
C GLY A 105 -9.34 -1.41 4.65
N ILE A 106 -10.55 -0.96 4.30
CA ILE A 106 -11.17 -1.23 3.00
C ILE A 106 -10.34 -0.57 1.89
N LEU A 107 -9.96 0.70 2.04
CA LEU A 107 -9.17 1.40 1.02
C LEU A 107 -7.79 0.76 0.83
N ALA A 108 -7.12 0.39 1.92
CA ALA A 108 -5.83 -0.30 1.86
C ALA A 108 -5.95 -1.66 1.15
N LEU A 109 -7.02 -2.41 1.41
CA LEU A 109 -7.30 -3.68 0.73
C LEU A 109 -7.58 -3.48 -0.75
N VAL A 110 -8.42 -2.50 -1.12
CA VAL A 110 -8.67 -2.14 -2.53
C VAL A 110 -7.37 -1.74 -3.22
N THR A 111 -6.53 -0.95 -2.55
CA THR A 111 -5.22 -0.54 -3.06
C THR A 111 -4.32 -1.74 -3.32
N LEU A 112 -4.30 -2.72 -2.42
CA LEU A 112 -3.54 -3.95 -2.61
C LEU A 112 -4.05 -4.76 -3.82
N VAL A 113 -5.36 -4.89 -3.97
CA VAL A 113 -5.97 -5.57 -5.12
C VAL A 113 -5.62 -4.86 -6.43
N VAL A 114 -5.78 -3.54 -6.49
CA VAL A 114 -5.44 -2.74 -7.67
C VAL A 114 -3.95 -2.86 -7.99
N THR A 115 -3.08 -2.88 -6.98
CA THR A 115 -1.63 -3.10 -7.16
C THR A 115 -1.35 -4.42 -7.87
N ILE A 116 -1.99 -5.52 -7.44
CA ILE A 116 -1.82 -6.83 -8.06
C ILE A 116 -2.27 -6.80 -9.54
N PHE A 117 -3.44 -6.20 -9.82
CA PHE A 117 -3.94 -6.08 -11.19
C PHE A 117 -3.06 -5.19 -12.07
N ALA A 118 -2.48 -4.13 -11.52
CA ALA A 118 -1.57 -3.26 -12.23
C ALA A 118 -0.24 -3.96 -12.57
N VAL A 119 0.36 -4.66 -11.60
CA VAL A 119 1.61 -5.41 -11.83
C VAL A 119 1.39 -6.56 -12.82
N LYS A 120 0.25 -7.28 -12.72
CA LYS A 120 -0.14 -8.29 -13.70
C LYS A 120 -0.29 -7.70 -15.11
N GLY A 121 -0.93 -6.53 -15.22
CA GLY A 121 -1.23 -5.91 -16.50
C GLY A 121 -1.97 -6.86 -17.46
N PRO A 122 -1.56 -6.94 -18.75
CA PRO A 122 -2.20 -7.79 -19.74
C PRO A 122 -1.83 -9.28 -19.63
N LEU A 123 -0.91 -9.66 -18.75
CA LEU A 123 -0.47 -11.05 -18.61
C LEU A 123 -1.61 -11.96 -18.16
N THR A 124 -1.57 -13.23 -18.56
CA THR A 124 -2.41 -14.26 -17.94
C THR A 124 -1.98 -14.46 -16.48
N TRP A 125 -2.82 -15.07 -15.64
CA TRP A 125 -2.43 -15.37 -14.26
C TRP A 125 -1.23 -16.32 -14.19
N GLY A 126 -1.14 -17.31 -15.09
CA GLY A 126 0.05 -18.17 -15.21
C GLY A 126 1.31 -17.37 -15.50
N GLY A 127 1.28 -16.51 -16.53
CA GLY A 127 2.42 -15.65 -16.86
C GLY A 127 2.78 -14.67 -15.74
N PHE A 128 1.79 -14.17 -14.99
CA PHE A 128 2.05 -13.35 -13.80
C PHE A 128 2.81 -14.14 -12.72
N TYR A 129 2.42 -15.38 -12.44
CA TYR A 129 3.15 -16.24 -11.50
C TYR A 129 4.60 -16.47 -11.94
N ASP A 130 4.84 -16.67 -13.24
CA ASP A 130 6.18 -16.82 -13.80
C ASP A 130 7.03 -15.55 -13.65
N THR A 131 6.40 -14.38 -13.54
CA THR A 131 7.09 -13.10 -13.29
C THR A 131 7.33 -12.78 -11.82
N LEU A 132 6.71 -13.49 -10.87
CA LEU A 132 6.91 -13.20 -9.44
C LEU A 132 8.37 -13.31 -8.96
N PRO A 133 9.20 -14.28 -9.42
CA PRO A 133 10.62 -14.32 -9.07
C PRO A 133 11.41 -13.09 -9.53
N ASN A 134 10.87 -12.35 -10.49
CA ASN A 134 11.43 -11.10 -10.99
C ASN A 134 10.97 -9.88 -10.19
N MET A 135 10.06 -10.04 -9.24
CA MET A 135 9.71 -8.96 -8.31
C MET A 135 10.92 -8.62 -7.44
N ARG A 136 11.11 -7.33 -7.23
CA ARG A 136 12.21 -6.75 -6.45
C ARG A 136 11.66 -6.00 -5.25
N ILE A 137 12.56 -5.50 -4.42
CA ILE A 137 12.23 -4.99 -3.09
C ILE A 137 11.15 -3.89 -3.13
N GLY A 138 11.08 -3.05 -4.16
CA GLY A 138 9.98 -2.09 -4.34
C GLY A 138 8.60 -2.74 -4.32
N GLY A 139 8.36 -3.75 -5.16
CA GLY A 139 7.09 -4.46 -5.18
C GLY A 139 6.73 -5.10 -3.82
N TYR A 140 7.72 -5.60 -3.08
CA TYR A 140 7.49 -6.13 -1.73
C TYR A 140 7.18 -5.04 -0.69
N LEU A 141 7.82 -3.87 -0.78
CA LEU A 141 7.62 -2.77 0.16
C LEU A 141 6.19 -2.24 0.11
N ILE A 142 5.60 -2.06 -1.08
CA ILE A 142 4.20 -1.64 -1.17
C ILE A 142 3.25 -2.69 -0.59
N ILE A 143 3.50 -3.98 -0.84
CA ILE A 143 2.66 -5.07 -0.33
C ILE A 143 2.72 -5.12 1.20
N VAL A 144 3.94 -5.15 1.77
CA VAL A 144 4.13 -5.18 3.22
C VAL A 144 3.61 -3.91 3.87
N GLY A 145 3.81 -2.75 3.23
CA GLY A 145 3.30 -1.47 3.69
C GLY A 145 1.78 -1.46 3.81
N LEU A 146 1.07 -1.87 2.75
CA LEU A 146 -0.39 -1.97 2.73
C LEU A 146 -0.92 -3.00 3.73
N LEU A 147 -0.27 -4.16 3.87
CA LEU A 147 -0.63 -5.16 4.89
C LEU A 147 -0.47 -4.60 6.31
N GLY A 148 0.56 -3.80 6.56
CA GLY A 148 0.76 -3.09 7.83
C GLY A 148 -0.39 -2.12 8.13
N ILE A 149 -0.83 -1.35 7.14
CA ILE A 149 -1.97 -0.44 7.28
C ILE A 149 -3.27 -1.21 7.52
N ILE A 150 -3.51 -2.32 6.81
CA ILE A 150 -4.70 -3.18 7.05
C ILE A 150 -4.69 -3.69 8.49
N ALA A 151 -3.55 -4.16 8.99
CA ALA A 151 -3.41 -4.59 10.37
C ALA A 151 -3.66 -3.44 11.37
N HIS A 152 -3.15 -2.24 11.08
CA HIS A 152 -3.44 -1.04 11.88
C HIS A 152 -4.95 -0.76 11.93
N ALA A 153 -5.63 -0.71 10.79
CA ALA A 153 -7.07 -0.48 10.69
C ALA A 153 -7.88 -1.50 11.51
N VAL A 154 -7.53 -2.79 11.43
CA VAL A 154 -8.22 -3.87 12.18
C VAL A 154 -8.06 -3.71 13.68
N VAL A 155 -6.83 -3.46 14.16
CA VAL A 155 -6.57 -3.30 15.60
C VAL A 155 -7.20 -2.00 16.11
N MET A 156 -7.15 -0.92 15.33
CA MET A 156 -7.76 0.36 15.66
C MET A 156 -9.28 0.22 15.81
N ALA A 157 -9.95 -0.41 14.83
CA ALA A 157 -11.39 -0.64 14.86
C ALA A 157 -11.86 -1.51 16.05
N ARG A 158 -11.01 -2.41 16.55
CA ARG A 158 -11.28 -3.20 17.77
C ARG A 158 -11.13 -2.37 19.03
N SER A 159 -10.08 -1.56 19.13
CA SER A 159 -9.80 -0.71 20.29
C SER A 159 -10.83 0.41 20.50
N SER A 160 -11.49 0.85 19.43
CA SER A 160 -12.56 1.87 19.51
C SER A 160 -13.90 1.35 20.04
N ARG A 161 -14.07 0.03 20.17
CA ARG A 161 -15.31 -0.59 20.67
C ARG A 161 -15.27 -0.89 22.17
N THR A 162 -14.09 -0.83 22.79
CA THR A 162 -13.85 -1.06 24.22
C THR A 162 -13.81 0.25 24.97
#